data_AF-A0A932QKW0-F1
#
_entry.id   AF-A0A932QKW0-F1
#
_cell.length_a   1.000
_cell.length_b   1.000
_cell.length_c   1.000
_cell.angle_alpha   90.00
_cell.angle_beta   90.00
_cell.angle_gamma   90.00
#
_symmetry.space_group_name_H-M   'P 1'
#
loop_
_entity.id
_entity.type
_entity.pdbx_description
1 polymer ?
#
loop_
_entity_poly.entity_id
_entity_poly.type
_entity_poly.pdbx_seq_one_letter_code
_entity_poly.pdbx_strand_id
1 'polypeptide(L)'
;DALTIHERCAVLIHRAMHEGTPSKIVVAGAGVAGVETASQLRFYLNHRLPHSGQAAGLVTVELIEGAPMILPGMETWVQEAAVARLQALGVEIKTGLTIAKVDRQGIELRNGQRRNYDLLMWCGGIKAHHLLPALNVACSGKGQVCVEADLTIPGHPHVSVVGDGAAFVNPATGQPLPQVATVAVSQGRVAANNILAHMSGAPSRAYQPVEAGYVFPVGGRWAISTIGHRRTGFSAWWVRKKVDLLYYLSILRWRHALEVFWHGGQVYLRKD
;
A
#
# COMPACT_ATOMS: atom_id res chain seq x y z
N ASP A 1 2.70 -13.88 -2.59
CA ASP A 1 2.24 -13.30 -1.31
C ASP A 1 0.74 -13.35 -1.11
N ALA A 2 -0.07 -12.62 -1.89
CA ALA A 2 -1.52 -12.53 -1.66
C ALA A 2 -2.24 -13.89 -1.59
N LEU A 3 -1.91 -14.83 -2.49
CA LEU A 3 -2.46 -16.20 -2.47
C LEU A 3 -2.04 -16.96 -1.22
N THR A 4 -0.76 -16.92 -0.85
CA THR A 4 -0.23 -17.55 0.36
C THR A 4 -0.89 -16.99 1.63
N ILE A 5 -1.10 -15.67 1.68
CA ILE A 5 -1.83 -15.01 2.76
C ILE A 5 -3.27 -15.53 2.82
N HIS A 6 -3.95 -15.62 1.67
CA HIS A 6 -5.31 -16.13 1.59
C HIS A 6 -5.43 -17.57 2.10
N GLU A 7 -4.53 -18.46 1.67
CA GLU A 7 -4.48 -19.85 2.12
C GLU A 7 -4.26 -19.96 3.62
N ARG A 8 -3.32 -19.18 4.18
CA ARG A 8 -3.07 -19.14 5.63
C ARG A 8 -4.28 -18.63 6.39
N CYS A 9 -4.94 -17.57 5.92
CA CYS A 9 -6.17 -17.08 6.53
C CYS A 9 -7.29 -18.13 6.51
N ALA A 10 -7.43 -18.89 5.41
CA ALA A 10 -8.42 -19.95 5.32
C ALA A 10 -8.18 -21.05 6.37
N VAL A 11 -6.92 -21.42 6.62
CA VAL A 11 -6.55 -22.37 7.70
C VAL A 11 -6.95 -21.83 9.07
N LEU A 12 -6.68 -20.55 9.36
CA LEU A 12 -7.05 -19.93 10.65
C LEU A 12 -8.56 -19.89 10.84
N ILE A 13 -9.32 -19.56 9.80
CA ILE A 13 -10.79 -19.57 9.83
C ILE A 13 -11.30 -20.99 10.10
N HIS A 14 -10.74 -22.01 9.43
CA HIS A 14 -11.13 -23.40 9.64
C HIS A 14 -10.91 -23.83 11.11
N ARG A 15 -9.73 -23.54 11.68
CA ARG A 15 -9.42 -23.83 13.09
C ARG A 15 -10.36 -23.11 14.05
N ALA A 16 -10.68 -21.84 13.79
CA ALA A 16 -11.64 -21.10 14.59
C ALA A 16 -13.05 -21.73 14.53
N MET A 17 -13.52 -22.12 13.34
CA MET A 17 -14.88 -22.64 13.15
C MET A 17 -15.07 -24.08 13.66
N HIS A 18 -14.07 -24.95 13.50
CA HIS A 18 -14.20 -26.38 13.77
C HIS A 18 -13.51 -26.83 15.05
N GLU A 19 -12.43 -26.15 15.47
CA GLU A 19 -11.62 -26.54 16.62
C GLU A 19 -11.79 -25.55 17.79
N GLY A 20 -12.49 -24.43 17.58
CA GLY A 20 -12.65 -23.39 18.60
C GLY A 20 -11.33 -22.72 19.00
N THR A 21 -10.30 -22.81 18.15
CA THR A 21 -8.96 -22.29 18.46
C THR A 21 -8.87 -20.80 18.14
N PRO A 22 -8.56 -19.93 19.13
CA PRO A 22 -8.30 -18.52 18.87
C PRO A 22 -7.08 -18.33 17.97
N SER A 23 -7.11 -17.34 17.09
CA SER A 23 -6.01 -17.00 16.19
C SER A 23 -5.84 -15.49 16.12
N LYS A 24 -4.58 -15.05 16.10
CA LYS A 24 -4.21 -13.64 16.06
C LYS A 24 -3.44 -13.32 14.79
N ILE A 25 -4.02 -12.44 13.98
CA ILE A 25 -3.38 -11.90 12.79
C ILE A 25 -2.83 -10.52 13.11
N VAL A 26 -1.55 -10.31 12.86
CA VAL A 26 -0.88 -9.01 13.03
C VAL A 26 -0.53 -8.44 11.66
N VAL A 27 -0.90 -7.19 11.42
CA VAL A 27 -0.45 -6.38 10.29
C VAL A 27 0.52 -5.34 10.84
N ALA A 28 1.78 -5.40 10.40
CA ALA A 28 2.84 -4.50 10.85
C ALA A 28 3.06 -3.35 9.86
N GLY A 29 3.00 -2.12 10.35
CA GLY A 29 3.05 -0.89 9.56
C GLY A 29 1.66 -0.41 9.18
N ALA A 30 1.29 0.80 9.60
CA ALA A 30 -0.01 1.41 9.35
C ALA A 30 0.05 2.58 8.36
N GLY A 31 0.94 2.49 7.37
CA GLY A 31 0.80 3.26 6.13
C GLY A 31 -0.41 2.80 5.31
N VAL A 32 -0.63 3.39 4.13
CA VAL A 32 -1.78 3.07 3.26
C VAL A 32 -1.95 1.57 3.04
N ALA A 33 -0.88 0.86 2.67
CA ALA A 33 -0.91 -0.58 2.43
C ALA A 33 -1.35 -1.40 3.66
N GLY A 34 -0.90 -1.01 4.86
CA GLY A 34 -1.28 -1.69 6.10
C GLY A 34 -2.73 -1.45 6.50
N VAL A 35 -3.21 -0.21 6.33
CA VAL A 35 -4.62 0.14 6.55
C VAL A 35 -5.54 -0.60 5.57
N GLU A 36 -5.19 -0.63 4.28
CA GLU A 36 -5.92 -1.41 3.27
C GLU A 36 -5.93 -2.90 3.64
N THR A 37 -4.78 -3.46 3.99
CA THR A 37 -4.64 -4.89 4.32
C THR A 37 -5.46 -5.25 5.56
N ALA A 38 -5.30 -4.52 6.67
CA ALA A 38 -6.02 -4.79 7.91
C ALA A 38 -7.53 -4.63 7.75
N SER A 39 -7.98 -3.57 7.06
CA SER A 39 -9.40 -3.33 6.84
C SER A 39 -10.04 -4.38 5.92
N GLN A 40 -9.40 -4.76 4.82
CA GLN A 40 -9.92 -5.77 3.91
C GLN A 40 -9.90 -7.17 4.54
N LEU A 41 -8.86 -7.48 5.32
CA LEU A 41 -8.82 -8.73 6.06
C LEU A 41 -9.95 -8.82 7.08
N ARG A 42 -10.14 -7.77 7.88
CA ARG A 42 -11.21 -7.75 8.88
C ARG A 42 -12.60 -7.80 8.23
N PHE A 43 -12.79 -7.05 7.13
CA PHE A 43 -14.00 -7.12 6.33
C PHE A 43 -14.25 -8.56 5.82
N TYR A 44 -13.24 -9.21 5.26
CA TYR A 44 -13.33 -10.59 4.79
C TYR A 44 -13.68 -11.58 5.91
N LEU A 45 -13.06 -11.45 7.10
CA LEU A 45 -13.35 -12.29 8.26
C LEU A 45 -14.79 -12.14 8.75
N ASN A 46 -15.33 -10.92 8.79
CA ASN A 46 -16.72 -10.68 9.20
C ASN A 46 -17.76 -11.37 8.29
N HIS A 47 -17.39 -11.67 7.03
CA HIS A 47 -18.27 -12.41 6.10
C HIS A 47 -18.10 -13.93 6.17
N ARG A 48 -17.05 -14.42 6.85
CA ARG A 48 -16.72 -15.84 6.91
C ARG A 48 -16.91 -16.46 8.28
N LEU A 49 -16.77 -15.66 9.33
CA LEU A 49 -17.02 -16.07 10.70
C LEU A 49 -18.43 -15.68 11.13
N PRO A 50 -19.08 -16.47 12.00
CA PRO A 50 -20.38 -16.11 12.54
C PRO A 50 -20.27 -14.86 13.41
N HIS A 51 -21.35 -14.09 13.45
CA HIS A 51 -21.43 -12.85 14.24
C HIS A 51 -21.63 -13.13 15.75
N SER A 52 -22.10 -14.33 16.10
CA SER A 52 -22.34 -14.77 17.48
C SER A 52 -21.96 -16.26 17.65
N GLY A 53 -21.86 -16.72 18.90
CA GLY A 53 -21.46 -18.09 19.23
C GLY A 53 -19.95 -18.25 19.44
N GLN A 54 -19.51 -19.50 19.66
CA GLN A 54 -18.14 -19.79 20.10
C GLN A 54 -17.05 -19.35 19.11
N ALA A 55 -17.34 -19.39 17.80
CA ALA A 55 -16.39 -18.98 16.77
C ALA A 55 -16.36 -17.46 16.52
N ALA A 56 -17.31 -16.71 17.06
CA ALA A 56 -17.38 -15.27 16.88
C ALA A 56 -16.19 -14.59 17.59
N GLY A 57 -15.40 -13.82 16.83
CA GLY A 57 -14.25 -13.11 17.37
C GLY A 57 -13.02 -13.97 17.67
N LEU A 58 -13.03 -15.28 17.37
CA LEU A 58 -11.84 -16.12 17.57
C LEU A 58 -10.66 -15.72 16.69
N VAL A 59 -10.91 -15.09 15.54
CA VAL A 59 -9.85 -14.54 14.69
C VAL A 59 -9.79 -13.02 14.86
N THR A 60 -8.71 -12.53 15.47
CA THR A 60 -8.48 -11.10 15.71
C THR A 60 -7.49 -10.52 14.71
N VAL A 61 -7.63 -9.23 14.42
CA VAL A 61 -6.72 -8.47 13.53
C VAL A 61 -6.17 -7.28 14.30
N GLU A 62 -4.87 -7.28 14.54
CA GLU A 62 -4.14 -6.19 15.18
C GLU A 62 -3.29 -5.44 14.14
N LEU A 63 -3.44 -4.12 14.07
CA LEU A 63 -2.63 -3.23 13.23
C LEU A 63 -1.61 -2.49 14.10
N ILE A 64 -0.33 -2.79 13.90
CA ILE A 64 0.79 -2.22 14.68
C ILE A 64 1.49 -1.12 13.89
N GLU A 65 1.77 0.01 14.54
CA GLU A 65 2.54 1.12 13.97
C GLU A 65 3.54 1.67 14.99
N GLY A 66 4.76 1.99 14.53
CA GLY A 66 5.80 2.60 15.35
C GLY A 66 5.57 4.08 15.62
N ALA A 67 5.00 4.81 14.66
CA ALA A 67 4.57 6.19 14.83
C ALA A 67 3.41 6.32 15.85
N PRO A 68 3.19 7.50 16.45
CA PRO A 68 2.09 7.71 17.42
C PRO A 68 0.69 7.62 16.79
N MET A 69 0.60 7.58 15.45
CA MET A 69 -0.63 7.57 14.67
C MET A 69 -0.49 6.70 13.42
N ILE A 70 -1.61 6.20 12.91
CA ILE A 70 -1.67 5.54 11.60
C ILE A 70 -1.60 6.59 10.49
N LEU A 71 -1.28 6.15 9.26
CA LEU A 71 -1.11 6.99 8.09
C LEU A 71 -0.22 8.22 8.39
N PRO A 72 1.00 8.01 8.92
CA PRO A 72 1.87 9.11 9.29
C PRO A 72 2.18 9.99 8.07
N GLY A 73 2.08 11.31 8.25
CA GLY A 73 2.28 12.30 7.19
C GLY A 73 1.05 12.59 6.32
N MET A 74 -0.08 11.89 6.53
CA MET A 74 -1.36 12.26 5.91
C MET A 74 -2.11 13.30 6.77
N GLU A 75 -3.09 13.98 6.18
CA GLU A 75 -3.88 14.98 6.90
C GLU A 75 -4.73 14.35 8.02
N THR A 76 -4.93 15.10 9.11
CA THR A 76 -5.66 14.63 10.32
C THR A 76 -7.03 14.05 10.00
N TRP A 77 -7.80 14.67 9.10
CA TRP A 77 -9.14 14.19 8.72
C TRP A 77 -9.10 12.80 8.07
N VAL A 78 -8.02 12.45 7.36
CA VAL A 78 -7.82 11.11 6.79
C VAL A 78 -7.51 10.10 7.88
N GLN A 79 -6.66 10.47 8.83
CA GLN A 79 -6.30 9.63 9.95
C GLN A 79 -7.51 9.31 10.81
N GLU A 80 -8.30 10.32 11.18
CA GLU A 80 -9.53 10.17 11.96
C GLU A 80 -10.55 9.28 11.25
N ALA A 81 -10.79 9.52 9.95
CA ALA A 81 -11.72 8.73 9.16
C ALA A 81 -11.28 7.25 9.06
N ALA A 82 -9.98 7.00 8.88
CA ALA A 82 -9.43 5.66 8.84
C ALA A 82 -9.53 4.95 10.19
N VAL A 83 -9.21 5.63 11.30
CA VAL A 83 -9.33 5.10 12.67
C VAL A 83 -10.78 4.69 12.96
N ALA A 84 -11.73 5.61 12.72
CA ALA A 84 -13.15 5.34 12.96
C ALA A 84 -13.64 4.13 12.15
N ARG A 85 -13.22 4.03 10.87
CA ARG A 85 -13.59 2.91 10.01
C ARG A 85 -12.97 1.58 10.46
N LEU A 86 -11.67 1.57 10.78
CA LEU A 86 -10.96 0.38 11.25
C LEU A 86 -11.55 -0.14 12.57
N GLN A 87 -11.85 0.76 13.51
CA GLN A 87 -12.53 0.41 14.76
C GLN A 87 -13.93 -0.15 14.52
N ALA A 88 -14.72 0.46 13.64
CA ALA A 88 -16.05 -0.04 13.27
C ALA A 88 -16.00 -1.43 12.61
N LEU A 89 -14.91 -1.78 11.93
CA LEU A 89 -14.69 -3.14 11.41
C LEU A 89 -14.26 -4.14 12.49
N GLY A 90 -13.73 -3.65 13.63
CA GLY A 90 -13.16 -4.47 14.70
C GLY A 90 -11.67 -4.75 14.56
N VAL A 91 -10.92 -3.84 13.93
CA VAL A 91 -9.44 -3.89 13.91
C VAL A 91 -8.89 -3.27 15.20
N GLU A 92 -7.99 -3.96 15.87
CA GLU A 92 -7.28 -3.45 17.04
C GLU A 92 -6.09 -2.59 16.59
N ILE A 93 -6.17 -1.27 16.78
CA ILE A 93 -5.10 -0.35 16.38
C ILE A 93 -4.13 -0.15 17.55
N LYS A 94 -2.83 -0.33 17.30
CA LYS A 94 -1.75 -0.20 18.29
C LYS A 94 -0.61 0.65 17.74
N THR A 95 -0.57 1.92 18.11
CA THR A 95 0.44 2.89 17.70
C THR A 95 1.54 3.05 18.76
N GLY A 96 2.65 3.70 18.41
CA GLY A 96 3.81 3.87 19.29
C GLY A 96 4.57 2.57 19.58
N LEU A 97 4.31 1.51 18.83
CA LEU A 97 4.88 0.19 19.03
C LEU A 97 5.84 -0.16 17.88
N THR A 98 7.12 0.12 18.09
CA THR A 98 8.14 -0.25 17.10
C THR A 98 8.55 -1.70 17.27
N ILE A 99 8.39 -2.51 16.22
CA ILE A 99 8.88 -3.88 16.17
C ILE A 99 10.41 -3.86 16.07
N ALA A 100 11.07 -4.55 17.00
CA ALA A 100 12.52 -4.73 17.03
C ALA A 100 12.93 -6.01 16.31
N LYS A 101 12.20 -7.11 16.54
CA LYS A 101 12.51 -8.43 16.00
C LYS A 101 11.24 -9.25 15.82
N VAL A 102 11.25 -10.13 14.83
CA VAL A 102 10.25 -11.18 14.64
C VAL A 102 10.97 -12.51 14.55
N ASP A 103 10.53 -13.48 15.34
CA ASP A 103 11.02 -14.86 15.25
C ASP A 103 9.89 -15.86 15.54
N ARG A 104 10.24 -17.14 15.71
CA ARG A 104 9.28 -18.22 15.99
C ARG A 104 8.60 -18.09 17.36
N GLN A 105 9.16 -17.30 18.27
CA GLN A 105 8.60 -17.07 19.61
C GLN A 105 7.64 -15.87 19.63
N GLY A 106 7.57 -15.08 18.56
CA GLY A 106 6.65 -13.95 18.44
C GLY A 106 7.29 -12.69 17.88
N ILE A 107 6.65 -11.56 18.20
CA ILE A 107 7.08 -10.21 17.88
C ILE A 107 7.68 -9.60 19.14
N GLU A 108 8.93 -9.14 19.06
CA GLU A 108 9.60 -8.36 20.09
C GLU A 108 9.54 -6.88 19.75
N LEU A 109 9.02 -6.08 20.67
CA LEU A 109 8.92 -4.63 20.55
C LEU A 109 10.15 -3.96 21.16
N ARG A 110 10.50 -2.75 20.69
CA ARG A 110 11.66 -2.00 21.19
C ARG A 110 11.60 -1.67 22.69
N ASN A 111 10.40 -1.65 23.27
CA ASN A 111 10.20 -1.46 24.71
C ASN A 111 10.33 -2.76 25.53
N GLY A 112 10.80 -3.86 24.91
CA GLY A 112 10.98 -5.17 25.54
C GLY A 112 9.71 -6.03 25.63
N GLN A 113 8.53 -5.49 25.30
CA GLN A 113 7.29 -6.27 25.30
C GLN A 113 7.28 -7.28 24.15
N ARG A 114 6.63 -8.42 24.39
CA ARG A 114 6.42 -9.47 23.39
C ARG A 114 4.95 -9.63 23.02
N ARG A 115 4.70 -9.98 21.76
CA ARG A 115 3.37 -10.29 21.25
C ARG A 115 3.36 -11.59 20.46
N ASN A 116 2.35 -12.40 20.71
CA ASN A 116 2.09 -13.61 19.94
C ASN A 116 1.35 -13.26 18.65
N TYR A 117 1.53 -14.09 17.62
CA TYR A 117 0.81 -14.03 16.36
C TYR A 117 0.76 -15.43 15.74
N ASP A 118 -0.30 -15.72 14.99
CA ASP A 118 -0.42 -16.91 14.13
C ASP A 118 -0.10 -16.57 12.68
N LEU A 119 -0.36 -15.32 12.27
CA LEU A 119 -0.01 -14.78 10.97
C LEU A 119 0.47 -13.33 11.11
N LEU A 120 1.68 -13.06 10.63
CA LEU A 120 2.22 -11.71 10.50
C LEU A 120 2.22 -11.30 9.03
N MET A 121 1.65 -10.14 8.73
CA MET A 121 1.74 -9.47 7.44
C MET A 121 2.59 -8.22 7.59
N TRP A 122 3.72 -8.16 6.89
CA TRP A 122 4.62 -7.01 6.96
C TRP A 122 4.29 -5.99 5.87
N CYS A 123 3.77 -4.84 6.27
CA CYS A 123 3.49 -3.67 5.44
C CYS A 123 4.39 -2.47 5.84
N GLY A 124 5.41 -2.71 6.67
CA GLY A 124 6.24 -1.69 7.29
C GLY A 124 7.43 -1.27 6.43
N GLY A 125 7.29 -0.16 5.70
CA GLY A 125 8.37 0.45 4.93
C GLY A 125 8.83 -0.40 3.73
N ILE A 126 9.40 0.28 2.75
CA ILE A 126 10.00 -0.36 1.57
C ILE A 126 11.41 0.18 1.38
N LYS A 127 12.26 -0.65 0.77
CA LYS A 127 13.62 -0.33 0.38
C LYS A 127 13.77 -0.56 -1.11
N ALA A 128 14.68 0.19 -1.72
CA ALA A 128 15.02 -0.04 -3.10
C ALA A 128 15.68 -1.42 -3.28
N HIS A 129 15.68 -1.93 -4.51
CA HIS A 129 16.29 -3.21 -4.83
C HIS A 129 17.80 -3.19 -4.50
N HIS A 130 18.32 -4.26 -3.89
CA HIS A 130 19.71 -4.34 -3.41
C HIS A 130 20.77 -4.18 -4.51
N LEU A 131 20.40 -4.40 -5.77
CA LEU A 131 21.27 -4.14 -6.92
C LEU A 131 21.62 -2.66 -7.08
N LEU A 132 20.75 -1.72 -6.66
CA LEU A 132 20.97 -0.29 -6.90
C LEU A 132 22.15 0.26 -6.08
N PRO A 133 22.25 0.00 -4.75
CA PRO A 133 23.46 0.35 -4.00
C PRO A 133 24.73 -0.32 -4.51
N ALA A 134 24.62 -1.50 -5.16
CA ALA A 134 25.77 -2.21 -5.72
C ALA A 134 26.34 -1.55 -6.99
N LEU A 135 25.66 -0.55 -7.56
CA LEU A 135 26.15 0.22 -8.71
C LEU A 135 27.24 1.24 -8.35
N ASN A 136 27.59 1.40 -7.07
CA ASN A 136 28.56 2.40 -6.58
C ASN A 136 28.19 3.86 -6.97
N VAL A 137 26.89 4.15 -7.01
CA VAL A 137 26.34 5.49 -7.27
C VAL A 137 25.73 6.07 -5.99
N ALA A 138 25.57 7.39 -5.95
CA ALA A 138 24.94 8.05 -4.81
C ALA A 138 23.51 7.53 -4.60
N CYS A 139 23.22 7.07 -3.37
CA CYS A 139 21.92 6.52 -3.01
C CYS A 139 21.35 7.19 -1.75
N SER A 140 20.03 7.26 -1.65
CA SER A 140 19.32 7.67 -0.44
C SER A 140 19.49 6.65 0.69
N GLY A 141 19.10 7.01 1.92
CA GLY A 141 19.09 6.07 3.05
C GLY A 141 18.17 4.84 2.86
N LYS A 142 17.31 4.83 1.84
CA LYS A 142 16.48 3.68 1.45
C LYS A 142 17.07 2.86 0.30
N GLY A 143 18.28 3.21 -0.16
CA GLY A 143 18.99 2.55 -1.27
C GLY A 143 18.55 2.98 -2.66
N GLN A 144 17.76 4.04 -2.78
CA GLN A 144 17.28 4.55 -4.07
C GLN A 144 18.37 5.41 -4.72
N VAL A 145 18.57 5.30 -6.02
CA VAL A 145 19.59 6.07 -6.74
C VAL A 145 19.18 7.55 -6.78
N CYS A 146 20.06 8.44 -6.35
CA CYS A 146 19.88 9.88 -6.52
C CYS A 146 19.98 10.21 -8.01
N VAL A 147 18.90 10.75 -8.58
CA VAL A 147 18.80 11.03 -10.01
C VAL A 147 18.82 12.53 -10.30
N GLU A 148 19.28 12.87 -11.51
CA GLU A 148 19.21 14.21 -12.08
C GLU A 148 17.79 14.62 -12.45
N ALA A 149 17.61 15.90 -12.83
CA ALA A 149 16.33 16.43 -13.24
C ALA A 149 15.69 15.67 -14.41
N ASP A 150 16.49 15.07 -15.29
CA ASP A 150 16.04 14.28 -16.44
C ASP A 150 15.89 12.78 -16.15
N LEU A 151 15.98 12.39 -14.88
CA LEU A 151 15.89 11.02 -14.34
C LEU A 151 17.10 10.12 -14.64
N THR A 152 18.22 10.70 -15.09
CA THR A 152 19.47 9.97 -15.29
C THR A 152 20.31 9.91 -14.01
N ILE A 153 21.27 8.99 -13.98
CA ILE A 153 22.26 8.93 -12.91
C ILE A 153 23.32 10.02 -13.15
N PRO A 154 23.70 10.81 -12.14
CA PRO A 154 24.81 11.77 -12.26
C PRO A 154 26.07 11.10 -12.83
N GLY A 155 26.63 11.67 -13.90
CA GLY A 155 27.80 11.12 -14.60
C GLY A 155 27.51 9.96 -15.57
N HIS A 156 26.26 9.47 -15.65
CA HIS A 156 25.86 8.40 -16.57
C HIS A 156 24.58 8.78 -17.34
N PRO A 157 24.67 9.67 -18.35
CA PRO A 157 23.50 10.23 -19.06
C PRO A 157 22.70 9.20 -19.88
N HIS A 158 23.25 8.01 -20.11
CA HIS A 158 22.58 6.93 -20.85
C HIS A 158 21.81 5.96 -19.93
N VAL A 159 21.80 6.18 -18.62
CA VAL A 159 21.16 5.30 -17.64
C VAL A 159 20.11 6.08 -16.87
N SER A 160 18.83 5.75 -17.09
CA SER A 160 17.71 6.32 -16.33
C SER A 160 17.26 5.39 -15.21
N VAL A 161 16.91 5.97 -14.05
CA VAL A 161 16.29 5.25 -12.94
C VAL A 161 14.95 5.91 -12.62
N VAL A 162 13.90 5.10 -12.48
CA VAL A 162 12.52 5.58 -12.27
C VAL A 162 11.80 4.78 -11.17
N GLY A 163 10.66 5.29 -10.74
CA GLY A 163 9.80 4.66 -9.73
C GLY A 163 10.49 4.55 -8.38
N ASP A 164 10.23 3.45 -7.68
CA ASP A 164 10.73 3.24 -6.32
C ASP A 164 12.25 3.11 -6.25
N GLY A 165 12.93 2.88 -7.39
CA GLY A 165 14.38 2.89 -7.48
C GLY A 165 15.01 4.28 -7.49
N ALA A 166 14.23 5.34 -7.76
CA ALA A 166 14.73 6.70 -7.92
C ALA A 166 14.46 7.57 -6.70
N ALA A 167 15.51 8.19 -6.18
CA ALA A 167 15.42 9.31 -5.24
C ALA A 167 15.40 10.62 -6.04
N PHE A 168 14.19 11.08 -6.38
CA PHE A 168 13.97 12.39 -7.00
C PHE A 168 13.42 13.37 -5.96
N VAL A 169 14.04 14.53 -5.83
CA VAL A 169 13.57 15.62 -4.96
C VAL A 169 12.72 16.58 -5.78
N ASN A 170 11.49 16.82 -5.35
CA ASN A 170 10.60 17.76 -6.02
C ASN A 170 11.19 19.19 -5.91
N PRO A 171 11.53 19.86 -7.03
CA PRO A 171 12.09 21.21 -6.99
C PRO A 171 11.18 22.25 -6.34
N ALA A 172 9.86 22.06 -6.41
CA ALA A 172 8.89 23.00 -5.85
C ALA A 172 8.74 22.88 -4.33
N THR A 173 8.97 21.69 -3.75
CA THR A 173 8.75 21.46 -2.31
C THR A 173 10.02 21.14 -1.53
N GLY A 174 11.12 20.82 -2.21
CA GLY A 174 12.37 20.34 -1.60
C GLY A 174 12.24 18.96 -0.95
N GLN A 175 11.13 18.25 -1.15
CA GLN A 175 10.87 16.95 -0.54
C GLN A 175 11.09 15.80 -1.54
N PRO A 176 11.56 14.63 -1.07
CA PRO A 176 11.61 13.44 -1.92
C PRO A 176 10.20 13.04 -2.34
N LEU A 177 10.07 12.56 -3.58
CA LEU A 177 8.79 12.06 -4.06
C LEU A 177 8.36 10.78 -3.34
N PRO A 178 7.04 10.59 -3.14
CA PRO A 178 6.53 9.35 -2.59
C PRO A 178 6.73 8.20 -3.58
N GLN A 179 6.96 7.00 -3.03
CA GLN A 179 7.08 5.75 -3.77
C GLN A 179 5.67 5.23 -4.10
N VAL A 180 5.09 5.75 -5.20
CA VAL A 180 3.73 5.42 -5.64
C VAL A 180 3.68 5.20 -7.16
N ALA A 181 2.76 4.35 -7.59
CA ALA A 181 2.63 3.95 -8.99
C ALA A 181 2.40 5.14 -9.95
N THR A 182 1.66 6.18 -9.54
CA THR A 182 1.43 7.37 -10.38
C THR A 182 2.72 8.13 -10.69
N VAL A 183 3.61 8.26 -9.70
CA VAL A 183 4.94 8.85 -9.87
C VAL A 183 5.78 7.97 -10.80
N ALA A 184 5.81 6.64 -10.56
CA ALA A 184 6.57 5.71 -11.40
C ALA A 184 6.12 5.73 -12.88
N VAL A 185 4.81 5.75 -13.14
CA VAL A 185 4.25 5.83 -14.50
C VAL A 185 4.61 7.17 -15.14
N SER A 186 4.52 8.28 -14.39
CA SER A 186 4.88 9.60 -14.91
C SER A 186 6.38 9.70 -15.24
N GLN A 187 7.24 9.24 -14.34
CA GLN A 187 8.69 9.17 -14.55
C GLN A 187 9.04 8.28 -15.75
N GLY A 188 8.41 7.11 -15.88
CA GLY A 188 8.62 6.21 -17.00
C GLY A 188 8.32 6.85 -18.36
N ARG A 189 7.25 7.67 -18.45
CA ARG A 189 6.93 8.42 -19.68
C ARG A 189 8.01 9.44 -20.03
N VAL A 190 8.52 10.18 -19.04
CA VAL A 190 9.59 11.16 -19.28
C VAL A 190 10.90 10.47 -19.65
N ALA A 191 11.28 9.40 -18.95
CA ALA A 191 12.47 8.62 -19.27
C ALA A 191 12.40 8.04 -20.69
N ALA A 192 11.26 7.47 -21.11
CA ALA A 192 11.08 6.97 -22.46
C ALA A 192 11.25 8.06 -23.53
N ASN A 193 10.67 9.25 -23.30
CA ASN A 193 10.84 10.38 -24.21
C ASN A 193 12.29 10.88 -24.26
N ASN A 194 12.99 10.90 -23.12
CA ASN A 194 14.39 11.30 -23.06
C ASN A 194 15.31 10.30 -23.78
N ILE A 195 15.03 8.99 -23.68
CA ILE A 195 15.74 7.96 -24.45
C ILE A 195 15.57 8.21 -25.95
N LEU A 196 14.34 8.45 -26.43
CA LEU A 196 14.08 8.74 -27.84
C LEU A 196 14.77 10.03 -28.29
N ALA A 197 14.73 11.09 -27.47
CA ALA A 197 15.42 12.34 -27.74
C ALA A 197 16.93 12.12 -27.87
N HIS A 198 17.52 11.36 -26.95
CA HIS A 198 18.94 11.03 -26.96
C HIS A 198 19.33 10.26 -28.24
N MET A 199 18.50 9.31 -28.68
CA MET A 199 18.71 8.58 -29.94
C MET A 199 18.67 9.48 -31.18
N SER A 200 17.92 10.58 -31.14
CA SER A 200 17.83 11.56 -32.23
C SER A 200 18.76 12.77 -32.07
N GLY A 201 19.64 12.79 -31.06
CA GLY A 201 20.50 13.94 -30.75
C GLY A 201 19.75 15.18 -30.25
N ALA A 202 18.51 15.02 -29.80
CA ALA A 202 17.70 16.07 -29.22
C ALA A 202 17.93 16.18 -27.69
N PRO A 203 17.73 17.36 -27.08
CA PRO A 203 17.94 17.55 -25.65
C PRO A 203 16.93 16.80 -24.79
N SER A 204 17.39 16.30 -23.64
CA SER A 204 16.54 15.73 -22.57
C SER A 204 15.58 16.77 -21.99
N ARG A 205 14.44 16.30 -21.50
CA ARG A 205 13.47 17.11 -20.75
C ARG A 205 13.54 16.79 -19.27
N ALA A 206 13.48 17.84 -18.44
CA ALA A 206 13.35 17.68 -17.01
C ALA A 206 12.00 17.05 -16.63
N TYR A 207 12.01 16.16 -15.66
CA TYR A 207 10.82 15.60 -15.06
C TYR A 207 10.13 16.64 -14.17
N GLN A 208 8.84 16.83 -14.42
CA GLN A 208 7.97 17.66 -13.59
C GLN A 208 7.06 16.74 -12.76
N PRO A 209 7.18 16.77 -11.41
CA PRO A 209 6.33 15.97 -10.56
C PRO A 209 4.85 16.29 -10.76
N VAL A 210 4.04 15.23 -10.81
CA VAL A 210 2.58 15.36 -10.91
C VAL A 210 2.01 15.49 -9.51
N GLU A 211 1.25 16.55 -9.25
CA GLU A 211 0.41 16.64 -8.06
C GLU A 211 -0.81 15.71 -8.24
N ALA A 212 -0.73 14.53 -7.63
CA ALA A 212 -1.82 13.57 -7.66
C ALA A 212 -2.53 13.54 -6.31
N GLY A 213 -3.85 13.72 -6.32
CA GLY A 213 -4.70 13.26 -5.22
C GLY A 213 -4.59 11.74 -5.06
N TYR A 214 -4.96 11.25 -3.89
CA TYR A 214 -4.94 9.82 -3.58
C TYR A 214 -6.36 9.32 -3.33
N VAL A 215 -6.55 8.02 -3.58
CA VAL A 215 -7.76 7.30 -3.20
C VAL A 215 -7.38 5.89 -2.77
N PHE A 216 -7.81 5.47 -1.58
CA PHE A 216 -7.53 4.13 -1.07
C PHE A 216 -8.74 3.56 -0.30
N PRO A 217 -9.08 2.26 -0.49
CA PRO A 217 -10.15 1.60 0.24
C PRO A 217 -9.81 1.37 1.72
N VAL A 218 -10.85 1.32 2.57
CA VAL A 218 -10.72 0.88 3.98
C VAL A 218 -11.86 -0.10 4.31
N GLY A 219 -11.80 -1.27 3.65
CA GLY A 219 -12.72 -2.39 3.81
C GLY A 219 -14.08 -2.21 3.13
N GLY A 220 -14.49 -3.22 2.34
CA GLY A 220 -15.79 -3.25 1.66
C GLY A 220 -16.00 -2.08 0.70
N ARG A 221 -17.23 -1.52 0.66
CA ARG A 221 -17.60 -0.36 -0.18
C ARG A 221 -17.29 1.00 0.47
N TRP A 222 -16.10 1.12 1.07
CA TRP A 222 -15.68 2.32 1.80
C TRP A 222 -14.24 2.71 1.40
N ALA A 223 -14.00 3.99 1.16
CA ALA A 223 -12.67 4.52 0.82
C ALA A 223 -12.47 5.94 1.35
N ILE A 224 -11.24 6.46 1.23
CA ILE A 224 -10.89 7.87 1.45
C ILE A 224 -10.32 8.41 0.15
N SER A 225 -10.72 9.62 -0.25
CA SER A 225 -10.29 10.25 -1.50
C SER A 225 -10.05 11.75 -1.34
N THR A 226 -8.97 12.25 -1.94
CA THR A 226 -8.73 13.68 -2.18
C THR A 226 -8.94 14.09 -3.64
N ILE A 227 -9.18 13.13 -4.54
CA ILE A 227 -9.39 13.40 -5.96
C ILE A 227 -10.64 14.25 -6.16
N GLY A 228 -10.46 15.45 -6.73
CA GLY A 228 -11.50 16.46 -6.91
C GLY A 228 -11.80 17.22 -5.62
N HIS A 229 -12.33 16.54 -4.61
CA HIS A 229 -12.50 17.09 -3.26
C HIS A 229 -12.42 15.98 -2.20
N ARG A 230 -12.29 16.38 -0.93
CA ARG A 230 -12.23 15.47 0.20
C ARG A 230 -13.52 14.67 0.32
N ARG A 231 -13.43 13.35 0.29
CA ARG A 231 -14.56 12.42 0.41
C ARG A 231 -14.17 11.21 1.24
N THR A 232 -15.14 10.65 1.94
CA THR A 232 -15.02 9.36 2.63
C THR A 232 -16.21 8.45 2.28
N GLY A 233 -16.09 7.18 2.65
CA GLY A 233 -17.16 6.20 2.55
C GLY A 233 -17.52 5.80 1.12
N PHE A 234 -18.81 5.54 0.91
CA PHE A 234 -19.32 5.02 -0.35
C PHE A 234 -19.06 5.97 -1.53
N SER A 235 -19.15 7.28 -1.29
CA SER A 235 -18.88 8.30 -2.30
C SER A 235 -17.42 8.27 -2.79
N ALA A 236 -16.46 8.09 -1.87
CA ALA A 236 -15.05 7.91 -2.20
C ALA A 236 -14.79 6.54 -2.86
N TRP A 237 -15.52 5.50 -2.47
CA TRP A 237 -15.40 4.18 -3.09
C TRP A 237 -15.83 4.20 -4.57
N TRP A 238 -16.87 4.97 -4.92
CA TRP A 238 -17.20 5.21 -6.33
C TRP A 238 -16.09 5.92 -7.10
N VAL A 239 -15.43 6.91 -6.48
CA VAL A 239 -14.25 7.55 -7.07
C VAL A 239 -13.15 6.53 -7.32
N ARG A 240 -12.88 5.64 -6.35
CA ARG A 240 -11.92 4.53 -6.51
C ARG A 240 -12.25 3.67 -7.72
N LYS A 241 -13.51 3.25 -7.87
CA LYS A 241 -13.95 2.43 -9.02
C LYS A 241 -13.75 3.15 -10.35
N LYS A 242 -14.02 4.45 -10.42
CA LYS A 242 -13.74 5.24 -11.64
C LYS A 242 -12.24 5.29 -11.93
N VAL A 243 -11.40 5.51 -10.93
CA VAL A 243 -9.93 5.51 -11.08
C VAL A 243 -9.43 4.15 -11.57
N ASP A 244 -9.92 3.05 -11.00
CA ASP A 244 -9.57 1.69 -11.45
C ASP A 244 -9.95 1.46 -12.91
N LEU A 245 -11.16 1.85 -13.32
CA LEU A 245 -11.61 1.72 -14.70
C LEU A 245 -10.73 2.50 -15.67
N LEU A 246 -10.42 3.76 -15.35
CA LEU A 246 -9.55 4.60 -16.18
C LEU A 246 -8.13 4.02 -16.27
N TYR A 247 -7.62 3.48 -15.16
CA TYR A 247 -6.33 2.80 -15.15
C TYR A 247 -6.34 1.57 -16.05
N TYR A 248 -7.36 0.70 -15.95
CA TYR A 248 -7.48 -0.47 -16.83
C TYR A 248 -7.61 -0.08 -18.30
N LEU A 249 -8.38 0.96 -18.63
CA LEU A 249 -8.49 1.47 -20.00
C LEU A 249 -7.18 2.05 -20.53
N SER A 250 -6.28 2.50 -19.65
CA SER A 250 -4.97 3.03 -20.05
C SER A 250 -3.95 1.96 -20.41
N ILE A 251 -4.16 0.71 -19.95
CA ILE A 251 -3.20 -0.40 -20.13
C ILE A 251 -3.78 -1.51 -21.03
N LEU A 252 -5.06 -1.83 -20.84
CA LEU A 252 -5.74 -2.91 -21.53
C LEU A 252 -6.60 -2.37 -22.68
N ARG A 253 -6.81 -3.21 -23.70
CA ARG A 253 -7.80 -2.92 -24.75
C ARG A 253 -9.18 -2.78 -24.12
N TRP A 254 -9.98 -1.84 -24.62
CA TRP A 254 -11.25 -1.45 -23.99
C TRP A 254 -12.20 -2.63 -23.65
N ARG A 255 -12.27 -3.67 -24.49
CA ARG A 255 -13.08 -4.87 -24.22
C ARG A 255 -12.60 -5.64 -22.99
N HIS A 256 -11.30 -5.96 -22.93
CA HIS A 256 -10.70 -6.66 -21.79
C HIS A 256 -10.69 -5.79 -20.53
N ALA A 257 -10.52 -4.47 -20.67
CA ALA A 257 -10.61 -3.54 -19.55
C ALA A 257 -12.00 -3.60 -18.90
N LEU A 258 -13.07 -3.57 -19.71
CA LEU A 258 -14.44 -3.71 -19.23
C LEU A 258 -14.72 -5.09 -18.62
N GLU A 259 -14.21 -6.16 -19.25
CA GLU A 259 -14.36 -7.52 -18.75
C GLU A 259 -13.70 -7.70 -17.38
N VAL A 260 -12.44 -7.27 -17.23
CA VAL A 260 -11.70 -7.33 -15.96
C VAL A 260 -12.37 -6.45 -14.90
N PHE A 261 -12.82 -5.25 -15.28
CA PHE A 261 -13.54 -4.37 -14.37
C PHE A 261 -14.85 -5.00 -13.90
N TRP A 262 -15.61 -5.63 -14.81
CA TRP A 262 -16.88 -6.28 -14.50
C TRP A 262 -16.69 -7.54 -13.65
N HIS A 263 -15.74 -8.40 -14.00
CA HIS A 263 -15.39 -9.58 -13.20
C HIS A 263 -14.90 -9.20 -11.81
N GLY A 264 -14.01 -8.20 -11.71
CA GLY A 264 -13.57 -7.65 -10.44
C GLY A 264 -14.73 -7.06 -9.65
N GLY A 265 -15.65 -6.36 -10.31
CA GLY A 265 -16.89 -5.86 -9.74
C GLY A 265 -17.76 -6.99 -9.17
N GLN A 266 -17.98 -8.07 -9.92
CA GLN A 266 -18.79 -9.22 -9.47
C GLN A 266 -18.18 -9.95 -8.28
N VAL A 267 -16.85 -10.10 -8.21
CA VAL A 267 -16.17 -10.73 -7.05
C VAL A 267 -16.34 -9.89 -5.78
N TYR A 268 -16.31 -8.56 -5.90
CA TYR A 268 -16.62 -7.66 -4.79
C TYR A 268 -18.12 -7.64 -4.44
N LEU A 269 -19.01 -7.60 -5.44
CA LEU A 269 -20.45 -7.49 -5.24
C LEU A 269 -21.12 -8.79 -4.74
N ARG A 270 -20.58 -9.98 -5.04
CA ARG A 270 -21.13 -11.27 -4.58
C ARG A 270 -20.81 -11.62 -3.12
N LYS A 271 -19.88 -10.91 -2.49
CA LYS A 271 -19.38 -11.18 -1.14
C LYS A 271 -19.65 -10.04 -0.15
N ASP A 272 -20.36 -9.00 -0.61
CA ASP A 272 -21.00 -7.96 0.19
C ASP A 272 -22.51 -8.27 0.29
#